data_AF-A0A0L8FHR3-F1
#
_entry.id   AF-A0A0L8FHR3-F1
#
_cell.length_a   1.000
_cell.length_b   1.000
_cell.length_c   1.000
_cell.angle_alpha   90.00
_cell.angle_beta   90.00
_cell.angle_gamma   90.00
#
_symmetry.space_group_name_H-M   'P 1'
#
loop_
_entity.id
_entity.type
_entity.pdbx_description
1 polymer ?
#
loop_
_entity_poly.entity_id
_entity_poly.type
_entity_poly.pdbx_seq_one_letter_code
_entity_poly.pdbx_strand_id
1 'polypeptide(L)'
;HLLGEYVNVYRQQPSDPLVNLCIGLAFIHMACQKFSSKKHALLIQGLSFVNAYTELRGECQETLYNVGRAMHQLGLTYAAVFYYKKAIHCSPPVGNKGVS
;
A
#
# COMPACT_ATOMS: atom_id res chain seq x y z
N HIS A 1 5.14 13.24 11.80
CA HIS A 1 6.58 12.93 11.94
C HIS A 1 6.99 11.83 10.95
N LEU A 2 6.47 10.61 11.05
CA LEU A 2 6.86 9.47 10.18
C LEU A 2 6.62 9.66 8.67
N LEU A 3 5.49 10.27 8.26
CA LEU A 3 5.23 10.53 6.83
C LEU A 3 6.30 11.44 6.19
N GLY A 4 6.83 12.42 6.93
CA GLY A 4 7.86 13.32 6.44
C GLY A 4 9.18 12.59 6.17
N GLU A 5 9.58 11.69 7.07
CA GLU A 5 10.76 10.83 6.92
C GLU A 5 10.62 9.92 5.69
N TYR A 6 9.47 9.25 5.53
CA TYR A 6 9.26 8.40 4.36
C TYR A 6 9.27 9.20 3.05
N VAL A 7 8.72 10.41 3.03
CA VAL A 7 8.80 11.30 1.85
C VAL A 7 10.24 11.72 1.56
N ASN A 8 11.08 11.94 2.58
CA ASN A 8 12.50 12.23 2.39
C ASN A 8 13.25 11.05 1.77
N VAL A 9 12.96 9.82 2.21
CA VAL A 9 13.51 8.60 1.61
C VAL A 9 13.01 8.43 0.19
N TYR A 10 11.71 8.65 -0.06
CA TYR A 10 11.11 8.56 -1.39
C TYR A 10 11.77 9.49 -2.42
N ARG A 11 12.17 10.70 -2.01
CA ARG A 11 12.90 11.62 -2.90
C ARG A 11 14.25 11.06 -3.37
N GLN A 12 14.86 10.18 -2.58
CA GLN A 12 16.13 9.54 -2.90
C GLN A 12 15.93 8.21 -3.63
N GLN A 13 14.87 7.47 -3.28
CA GLN A 13 14.59 6.11 -3.77
C GLN A 13 13.11 5.96 -4.13
N PRO A 14 12.61 6.62 -5.20
CA PRO A 14 11.19 6.61 -5.54
C PRO A 14 10.71 5.24 -6.04
N SER A 15 11.63 4.39 -6.51
CA SER A 15 11.37 3.02 -6.96
C SER A 15 11.42 1.98 -5.84
N ASP A 16 11.73 2.36 -4.60
CA ASP A 16 11.65 1.43 -3.47
C ASP A 16 10.16 1.14 -3.17
N PRO A 17 9.70 -0.11 -3.36
CA PRO A 17 8.30 -0.43 -3.16
C PRO A 17 7.88 -0.31 -1.69
N LEU A 18 8.75 -0.61 -0.73
CA LEU A 18 8.42 -0.54 0.69
C LEU A 18 8.15 0.91 1.12
N VAL A 19 8.95 1.85 0.62
CA VAL A 19 8.76 3.29 0.87
C VAL A 19 7.41 3.76 0.34
N ASN A 20 7.04 3.34 -0.87
CA ASN A 20 5.72 3.62 -1.45
C ASN A 20 4.59 3.05 -0.58
N LEU A 21 4.70 1.81 -0.11
CA LEU A 21 3.72 1.19 0.78
C LEU A 21 3.58 1.97 2.10
N CYS A 22 4.70 2.34 2.75
CA CYS A 22 4.69 3.09 4.01
C CYS A 22 4.01 4.45 3.88
N ILE A 23 4.28 5.18 2.79
CA ILE A 23 3.62 6.46 2.50
C ILE A 23 2.12 6.25 2.27
N GLY A 24 1.75 5.25 1.45
CA GLY A 24 0.36 4.92 1.16
C GLY A 24 -0.44 4.61 2.43
N LEU A 25 0.11 3.77 3.31
CA LEU A 25 -0.51 3.41 4.59
C LEU A 25 -0.62 4.60 5.55
N ALA A 26 0.37 5.49 5.59
CA ALA A 26 0.30 6.70 6.40
C ALA A 26 -0.87 7.61 5.96
N PHE A 27 -1.06 7.80 4.65
CA PHE A 27 -2.19 8.57 4.12
C PHE A 27 -3.53 7.88 4.38
N ILE A 28 -3.64 6.57 4.17
CA ILE A 28 -4.85 5.79 4.49
C ILE A 28 -5.18 5.91 5.97
N HIS A 29 -4.18 5.79 6.85
CA HIS A 29 -4.37 5.95 8.29
C HIS A 29 -4.93 7.34 8.63
N MET A 30 -4.35 8.41 8.06
CA MET A 30 -4.83 9.77 8.25
C MET A 30 -6.26 9.96 7.71
N ALA A 31 -6.61 9.34 6.58
CA ALA A 31 -7.96 9.38 6.02
C ALA A 31 -9.00 8.67 6.92
N CYS A 32 -8.60 7.66 7.67
CA CYS A 32 -9.48 6.95 8.61
C CYS A 32 -9.71 7.71 9.94
N GLN A 33 -8.93 8.76 10.24
CA GLN A 33 -9.12 9.54 11.47
C GLN A 33 -10.38 10.42 11.43
N LYS A 34 -11.00 10.61 12.61
CA LYS A 34 -12.37 11.13 12.79
C LYS A 34 -12.63 12.56 12.29
N PHE A 35 -11.60 13.40 12.12
CA PHE A 35 -11.74 14.83 11.84
C PHE A 35 -10.88 15.35 10.68
N SER A 36 -10.72 14.58 9.60
CA SER A 36 -10.00 15.06 8.42
C SER A 36 -10.93 15.79 7.44
N SER A 37 -10.83 17.11 7.36
CA SER A 37 -11.53 17.93 6.34
C SER A 37 -11.08 17.63 4.91
N LYS A 38 -9.96 16.91 4.74
CA LYS A 38 -9.35 16.54 3.45
C LYS A 38 -9.37 15.03 3.19
N LYS A 39 -10.31 14.30 3.78
CA LYS A 39 -10.39 12.84 3.74
C LYS A 39 -10.29 12.26 2.32
N HIS A 40 -10.98 12.84 1.34
CA HIS A 40 -10.94 12.37 -0.04
C HIS A 40 -9.54 12.54 -0.67
N ALA A 41 -8.88 13.67 -0.45
CA ALA A 41 -7.53 13.90 -0.97
C ALA A 41 -6.51 12.93 -0.36
N LEU A 42 -6.58 12.71 0.96
CA LEU A 42 -5.73 11.74 1.65
C LEU A 42 -5.98 10.31 1.17
N LEU A 43 -7.25 9.95 0.93
CA LEU A 43 -7.60 8.63 0.40
C LEU A 43 -7.02 8.43 -1.00
N ILE A 44 -7.17 9.40 -1.89
CA ILE A 44 -6.62 9.34 -3.25
C ILE A 44 -5.09 9.21 -3.18
N GLN A 45 -4.42 10.04 -2.38
CA GLN A 45 -2.96 9.96 -2.20
C GLN A 45 -2.53 8.59 -1.68
N GLY A 46 -3.22 8.07 -0.66
CA GLY A 46 -2.94 6.76 -0.10
C GLY A 46 -3.07 5.62 -1.11
N LEU A 47 -4.15 5.63 -1.90
CA LEU A 47 -4.36 4.63 -2.94
C LEU A 47 -3.35 4.75 -4.09
N SER A 48 -2.97 5.96 -4.50
CA SER A 48 -1.94 6.15 -5.53
C SER A 48 -0.60 5.53 -5.14
N PHE A 49 -0.17 5.72 -3.88
CA PHE A 49 1.07 5.14 -3.38
C PHE A 49 0.99 3.61 -3.18
N VAL A 50 -0.16 3.08 -2.76
CA VAL A 50 -0.38 1.63 -2.72
C VAL A 50 -0.35 1.02 -4.13
N ASN A 51 -0.92 1.72 -5.12
CA ASN A 51 -0.87 1.27 -6.52
C ASN A 51 0.56 1.29 -7.08
N ALA A 52 1.32 2.36 -6.82
CA ALA A 52 2.74 2.43 -7.19
C ALA A 52 3.56 1.30 -6.54
N TYR A 53 3.31 0.99 -5.26
CA TYR A 53 3.90 -0.18 -4.60
C TYR A 53 3.59 -1.49 -5.35
N THR A 54 2.34 -1.70 -5.77
CA THR A 54 1.96 -2.91 -6.51
C THR A 54 2.58 -2.98 -7.90
N GLU A 55 2.72 -1.85 -8.59
CA GLU A 55 3.39 -1.78 -9.89
C GLU A 55 4.89 -2.09 -9.77
N LEU A 56 5.56 -1.53 -8.75
CA LEU A 56 7.00 -1.73 -8.53
C LEU A 56 7.34 -3.15 -8.06
N ARG A 57 6.50 -3.76 -7.21
CA ARG A 57 6.69 -5.16 -6.76
C ARG A 57 6.22 -6.19 -7.77
N GLY A 58 5.26 -5.84 -8.62
CA GLY A 58 4.48 -6.77 -9.39
C GLY A 58 3.36 -7.44 -8.58
N GLU A 59 2.39 -7.99 -9.30
CA GLU A 59 1.28 -8.72 -8.69
C GLU A 59 1.78 -10.06 -8.12
N CYS A 60 1.70 -10.21 -6.80
CA CYS A 60 2.08 -11.40 -6.05
C CYS A 60 1.21 -11.52 -4.79
N GLN A 61 1.35 -12.64 -4.08
CA GLN A 61 0.59 -12.85 -2.85
C GLN A 61 0.75 -11.70 -1.83
N GLU A 62 1.96 -11.16 -1.67
CA GLU A 62 2.24 -10.04 -0.75
C GLU A 62 1.48 -8.76 -1.16
N THR A 63 1.60 -8.36 -2.43
CA THR A 63 0.98 -7.13 -2.92
C THR A 63 -0.53 -7.21 -2.87
N LEU A 64 -1.10 -8.35 -3.28
CA LEU A 64 -2.54 -8.60 -3.23
C LEU A 64 -3.08 -8.59 -1.79
N TYR A 65 -2.37 -9.23 -0.86
CA TYR A 65 -2.75 -9.20 0.55
C TYR A 65 -2.72 -7.77 1.11
N ASN A 66 -1.67 -7.00 0.83
CA ASN A 66 -1.51 -5.64 1.31
C ASN A 66 -2.57 -4.68 0.73
N VAL A 67 -2.94 -4.82 -0.55
CA VAL A 67 -4.08 -4.09 -1.13
C VAL A 67 -5.37 -4.47 -0.42
N GLY A 68 -5.60 -5.77 -0.16
CA GLY A 68 -6.76 -6.22 0.61
C GLY A 68 -6.82 -5.60 2.02
N ARG A 69 -5.67 -5.52 2.71
CA ARG A 69 -5.56 -4.86 4.03
C ARG A 69 -5.86 -3.38 3.96
N ALA A 70 -5.36 -2.67 2.95
CA ALA A 70 -5.66 -1.26 2.71
C ALA A 70 -7.17 -1.02 2.52
N MET A 71 -7.82 -1.83 1.68
CA MET A 71 -9.28 -1.75 1.46
C MET A 71 -10.07 -2.04 2.74
N HIS A 72 -9.63 -3.02 3.52
CA HIS A 72 -10.25 -3.34 4.81
C HIS A 72 -10.16 -2.14 5.76
N GLN A 73 -8.98 -1.52 5.88
CA GLN A 73 -8.78 -0.35 6.75
C GLN A 73 -9.67 0.84 6.36
N LEU A 74 -9.99 0.98 5.08
CA LEU A 74 -10.93 1.98 4.55
C LEU A 74 -12.42 1.62 4.76
N GLY A 75 -12.72 0.44 5.29
CA GLY A 75 -14.09 -0.07 5.44
C GLY A 75 -14.68 -0.66 4.16
N LEU A 76 -13.89 -0.79 3.09
CA LEU A 76 -14.29 -1.38 1.80
C LEU A 76 -14.19 -2.90 1.87
N THR A 77 -14.98 -3.51 2.74
CA THR A 77 -14.88 -4.93 3.12
C THR A 77 -15.07 -5.88 1.93
N TYR A 78 -15.98 -5.58 1.00
CA TYR A 78 -16.17 -6.39 -0.20
C TYR A 78 -14.92 -6.41 -1.09
N ALA A 79 -14.30 -5.24 -1.30
CA ALA A 79 -13.05 -5.14 -2.05
C ALA A 79 -11.90 -5.86 -1.31
N ALA A 80 -11.85 -5.76 0.02
CA ALA A 80 -10.86 -6.48 0.82
C ALA A 80 -10.97 -8.00 0.61
N VAL A 81 -12.17 -8.57 0.69
CA VAL A 81 -12.41 -10.00 0.46
C VAL A 81 -11.98 -10.43 -0.94
N PHE A 82 -12.27 -9.61 -1.95
CA PHE A 82 -11.83 -9.87 -3.33
C PHE A 82 -10.31 -10.01 -3.41
N TYR A 83 -9.55 -9.05 -2.86
CA TYR A 83 -8.09 -9.09 -2.90
C TYR A 83 -7.48 -10.20 -2.04
N TYR A 84 -8.06 -10.53 -0.87
CA TYR A 84 -7.60 -11.66 -0.07
C TYR A 84 -7.79 -13.00 -0.80
N LYS A 85 -8.93 -13.20 -1.45
CA LYS A 85 -9.15 -14.40 -2.27
C LYS A 85 -8.14 -14.47 -3.41
N LYS A 86 -7.88 -13.35 -4.08
CA LYS A 86 -6.86 -13.27 -5.13
C LYS A 86 -5.47 -13.62 -4.59
N ALA A 87 -5.11 -13.15 -3.40
CA ALA A 87 -3.84 -13.46 -2.74
C ALA A 87 -3.69 -14.96 -2.39
N ILE A 88 -4.77 -15.62 -1.95
CA ILE A 88 -4.76 -17.07 -1.63
C ILE A 88 -4.48 -17.91 -2.88
N HIS A 89 -4.99 -17.49 -4.04
CA HIS A 89 -4.79 -18.19 -5.31
C HIS A 89 -3.52 -17.76 -6.06
N CYS A 90 -2.81 -16.74 -5.57
CA CYS A 90 -1.54 -16.30 -6.13
C CYS A 90 -0.40 -17.12 -5.53
N SER A 91 0.51 -17.61 -6.37
CA SER A 91 1.72 -18.31 -5.92
C SER A 91 2.47 -17.47 -4.87
N PRO A 92 3.03 -18.08 -3.80
CA PRO A 92 3.81 -17.35 -2.82
C PRO A 92 4.97 -16.64 -3.51
N PRO A 93 5.42 -15.46 -3.01
CA PRO A 93 6.54 -14.76 -3.60
C PRO A 93 7.73 -15.70 -3.69
N VAL A 94 8.24 -15.93 -4.91
CA VAL A 94 9.49 -16.66 -5.12
C VAL A 94 10.53 -15.93 -4.27
N GLY A 95 11.06 -16.64 -3.26
CA GLY A 95 11.97 -16.06 -2.28
C GLY A 95 13.03 -15.21 -2.96
N ASN A 96 13.33 -14.05 -2.36
CA ASN A 96 14.37 -13.12 -2.77
C ASN A 96 15.45 -13.86 -3.57
N LYS A 97 15.57 -13.58 -4.86
CA LYS A 97 16.87 -13.69 -5.51
C LYS A 97 17.69 -12.59 -4.86
N GLY A 98 18.26 -12.93 -3.70
CA GLY A 98 19.31 -12.18 -3.08
C GLY A 98 20.32 -11.90 -4.17
N VAL A 99 20.60 -10.62 -4.35
CA VAL A 99 21.71 -10.11 -5.14
C VAL A 99 22.90 -11.06 -4.95
N SER A 100 23.22 -11.80 -6.01
CA SER A 100 24.48 -12.53 -6.15
C SER A 100 25.45 -11.62 -6.88
#